data_AF-A0A9C5ZD30-F1
#
_entry.id   AF-A0A9C5ZD30-F1
#
_cell.length_a   1.000
_cell.length_b   1.000
_cell.length_c   1.000
_cell.angle_alpha   90.00
_cell.angle_beta   90.00
_cell.angle_gamma   90.00
#
_symmetry.space_group_name_H-M   'P 1'
#
loop_
_entity.id
_entity.type
_entity.pdbx_description
1 polymer ?
#
loop_
_entity_poly.entity_id
_entity_poly.type
_entity_poly.pdbx_seq_one_letter_code
_entity_poly.pdbx_strand_id
1 'polypeptide(L)' 'MQKRIFNDIYEKRDRWSSYDPANHREIIEEYEKVEEAKQQLKAEKLKNDEGTYCGKVWW' A
#
# COMPACT_ATOMS: atom_id res chain seq x y z
N MET A 1 20.46 37.03 11.09
CA MET A 1 21.58 36.17 10.66
C MET A 1 21.40 34.72 11.15
N GLN A 2 20.20 34.13 11.00
CA GLN A 2 19.84 32.81 11.58
C GLN A 2 19.59 31.70 10.52
N LYS A 3 19.76 32.01 9.23
CA LYS A 3 19.35 31.10 8.15
C LYS A 3 20.25 29.87 7.97
N ARG A 4 21.54 29.95 8.32
CA ARG A 4 22.47 28.81 8.18
C ARG A 4 22.18 27.69 9.18
N ILE A 5 21.83 28.07 10.41
CA ILE A 5 21.61 27.11 11.50
C ILE A 5 20.34 26.29 11.26
N PHE A 6 19.29 26.91 10.71
CA PHE A 6 18.03 26.22 10.39
C PHE A 6 18.26 25.10 9.37
N ASN A 7 18.83 25.42 8.20
CA ASN A 7 19.08 24.41 7.15
C ASN A 7 19.98 23.28 7.63
N ASP A 8 21.06 23.59 8.37
CA ASP A 8 21.96 22.56 8.91
C ASP A 8 21.26 21.57 9.87
N ILE A 9 20.22 22.00 10.59
CA ILE A 9 19.49 21.13 11.54
C ILE A 9 18.52 20.20 10.81
N TYR A 10 17.83 20.67 9.77
CA TYR A 10 16.88 19.84 9.02
C TYR A 10 17.58 18.90 8.04
N GLU A 11 18.61 19.39 7.36
CA GLU A 11 19.37 18.63 6.36
C GLU A 11 20.14 17.47 7.01
N LYS A 12 20.78 17.70 8.17
CA LYS A 12 21.49 16.65 8.91
C LYS A 12 20.56 15.67 9.63
N ARG A 13 19.27 15.99 9.75
CA ARG A 13 18.24 15.11 10.35
C ARG A 13 17.33 14.49 9.31
N ASP A 14 17.57 14.76 8.03
CA ASP A 14 16.78 14.17 6.97
C ASP A 14 17.11 12.68 6.87
N ARG A 15 16.26 11.88 7.50
CA ARG A 15 16.31 10.42 7.52
C ARG A 15 16.25 9.81 6.12
N TRP A 16 15.74 10.56 5.14
CA TRP A 16 15.58 10.13 3.76
C TRP A 16 16.59 10.78 2.81
N SER A 17 17.60 11.51 3.34
CA SER A 17 18.65 12.14 2.53
C SER A 17 19.43 11.16 1.64
N SER A 18 19.51 9.88 2.03
CA SER A 18 20.16 8.81 1.27
C SER A 18 19.18 7.91 0.50
N TYR A 19 17.90 8.29 0.39
CA TYR A 19 16.92 7.49 -0.33
C TYR A 19 17.09 7.62 -1.83
N ASP A 20 17.36 6.50 -2.50
CA ASP A 20 17.38 6.42 -3.96
C ASP A 20 15.94 6.22 -4.48
N PRO A 21 15.42 7.11 -5.34
CA PRO A 21 14.12 6.92 -6.00
C PRO A 21 14.01 5.60 -6.77
N ALA A 22 15.12 4.98 -7.16
CA ALA A 22 15.13 3.65 -7.77
C ALA A 22 14.61 2.56 -6.82
N ASN A 23 14.89 2.67 -5.52
CA ASN A 23 14.40 1.74 -4.49
C ASN A 23 12.89 1.83 -4.26
N HIS A 24 12.22 2.88 -4.78
CA HIS A 24 10.77 2.97 -4.74
C HIS A 24 10.09 1.92 -5.64
N ARG A 25 10.81 1.36 -6.62
CA ARG A 25 10.29 0.31 -7.50
C ARG A 25 9.99 -0.98 -6.75
N GLU A 26 10.82 -1.36 -5.78
CA GLU A 26 10.62 -2.56 -4.96
C GLU A 26 9.30 -2.49 -4.16
N ILE A 27 8.97 -1.30 -3.66
CA ILE A 27 7.73 -1.05 -2.91
C ILE A 27 6.50 -1.19 -3.82
N ILE A 28 6.61 -0.74 -5.08
CA ILE A 28 5.53 -0.85 -6.06
C ILE A 28 5.27 -2.32 -6.39
N GLU A 29 6.32 -3.11 -6.64
CA GLU A 29 6.20 -4.54 -6.94
C GLU A 29 5.60 -5.33 -5.76
N GLU A 30 5.93 -4.96 -4.52
CA GLU A 30 5.31 -5.56 -3.33
C GLU A 30 3.82 -5.20 -3.23
N TYR A 31 3.47 -3.94 -3.49
CA TYR A 31 2.09 -3.48 -3.47
C TYR A 31 1.22 -4.16 -4.53
N GLU A 32 1.75 -4.37 -5.74
CA GLU A 32 1.05 -5.05 -6.82
C GLU A 32 0.65 -6.48 -6.42
N LYS A 33 1.56 -7.24 -5.80
CA LYS A 33 1.27 -8.60 -5.30
C LYS A 33 0.18 -8.61 -4.22
N VAL A 34 0.22 -7.62 -3.32
CA VAL A 34 -0.78 -7.48 -2.26
C VAL A 34 -2.15 -7.13 -2.84
N GLU A 35 -2.22 -6.25 -3.83
CA GLU A 35 -3.47 -5.90 -4.49
C GLU A 35 -4.06 -7.05 -5.29
N GLU A 36 -3.24 -7.82 -6.03
CA GLU A 36 -3.69 -9.03 -6.71
C GLU A 36 -4.30 -10.04 -5.73
N ALA A 37 -3.66 -10.28 -4.59
CA ALA A 37 -4.18 -11.17 -3.56
C ALA A 37 -5.53 -10.67 -2.98
N LYS A 38 -5.66 -9.36 -2.73
CA LYS A 38 -6.94 -8.76 -2.28
C LYS A 38 -8.04 -8.92 -3.32
N GLN A 39 -7.73 -8.73 -4.61
CA GLN A 39 -8.70 -8.89 -5.69
C GLN A 39 -9.18 -10.33 -5.81
N GLN A 40 -8.27 -11.31 -5.73
CA GLN A 40 -8.63 -12.74 -5.74
C GLN A 40 -9.53 -13.09 -4.56
N LEU A 41 -9.17 -12.67 -3.33
CA LEU A 41 -9.99 -12.91 -2.14
C LEU A 41 -11.37 -12.25 -2.23
N LYS A 42 -11.46 -11.05 -2.82
CA LYS A 42 -12.74 -10.37 -3.04
C LYS A 42 -13.59 -11.10 -4.08
N ALA A 43 -13.00 -11.57 -5.16
CA ALA A 43 -13.69 -12.34 -6.19
C ALA A 43 -14.19 -13.69 -5.65
N GLU A 44 -13.40 -14.37 -4.82
CA GLU A 44 -13.79 -15.62 -4.17
C GLU A 44 -14.95 -15.42 -3.20
N LYS A 45 -14.92 -14.35 -2.38
CA LYS A 45 -16.03 -13.99 -1.50
C LYS A 45 -17.31 -13.74 -2.30
N LEU A 46 -17.25 -12.96 -3.38
CA LEU A 46 -18.41 -12.69 -4.22
C LEU A 46 -18.99 -13.96 -4.84
N LYS A 47 -18.15 -14.88 -5.35
CA LYS A 47 -18.62 -16.17 -5.89
C LYS A 47 -19.31 -17.04 -4.83
N ASN A 48 -18.75 -17.08 -3.62
CA ASN A 48 -19.33 -17.83 -2.50
C ASN A 48 -20.63 -17.19 -2.00
N ASP A 49 -20.71 -15.87 -1.98
CA ASP A 49 -21.91 -15.13 -1.63
C ASP A 49 -23.02 -15.37 -2.68
N GLU A 50 -22.73 -15.24 -3.98
CA GLU A 50 -23.66 -15.53 -5.08
C GLU A 50 -24.21 -16.98 -5.04
N GLY A 51 -23.39 -17.95 -4.66
CA GLY A 51 -23.81 -19.34 -4.46
C GLY A 51 -24.72 -19.57 -3.25
N THR A 52 -24.62 -18.75 -2.21
CA THR A 52 -25.42 -18.91 -0.98
C THR A 52 -26.76 -18.18 -1.01
N TYR A 53 -26.95 -17.16 -1.85
CA TYR A 53 -28.25 -16.50 -2.05
C TYR A 53 -29.22 -17.28 -2.97
N CYS A 54 -28.72 -18.24 -3.74
CA CYS A 54 -29.55 -19.15 -4.56
C CYS A 54 -30.36 -20.16 -3.70
N GLY A 55 -30.01 -20.35 -2.42
CA GLY A 55 -30.67 -21.33 -1.53
C GLY A 55 -31.29 -20.78 -0.25
N LYS A 56 -31.11 -19.49 0.07
CA LYS A 56 -31.70 -18.88 1.28
C LYS A 56 -33.06 -18.27 0.95
N VAL A 57 -34.04 -19.16 0.84
CA VAL A 57 -35.47 -18.85 0.88
C VAL A 57 -35.78 -18.36 2.29
N TRP A 58 -35.99 -17.05 2.44
CA TRP A 58 -36.47 -16.44 3.67
C TRP A 58 -38.00 -16.63 3.74
N TRP A 59 -38.42 -17.82 4.19
CA TRP A 59 -39.77 -18.10 4.69
C TRP A 59 -39.64 -18.84 6.02
#